data_AF-A0A2M7GAT9-F1
#
_entry.id   AF-A0A2M7GAT9-F1
#
_cell.length_a   1.000
_cell.length_b   1.000
_cell.length_c   1.000
_cell.angle_alpha   90.00
_cell.angle_beta   90.00
_cell.angle_gamma   90.00
#
_symmetry.space_group_name_H-M   'P 1'
#
loop_
_entity.id
_entity.type
_entity.pdbx_description
1 polymer ?
#
loop_
_entity_poly.entity_id
_entity_poly.type
_entity_poly.pdbx_seq_one_letter_code
_entity_poly.pdbx_strand_id
1 'polypeptide(L)'
;TLVFENLTDIRGKTKLKKAQRKRLHKWSFAQLQTFVEYKAQAAGVSVVFVDPRYTSQKCSQCKHVSRSNRPEQSVFKCRVCKFTCHADHNAAINIRANYLQFKGLSVNQPIVAIQGNISFG
;
A
#
# COMPACT_ATOMS: atom_id res chain seq x y z
N THR A 1 11.11 2.75 -10.05
CA THR A 1 9.70 3.00 -9.70
C THR A 1 9.46 2.65 -8.26
N LEU A 2 8.91 3.59 -7.48
CA LEU A 2 8.43 3.37 -6.12
C LEU A 2 6.94 3.03 -6.18
N VAL A 3 6.49 2.07 -5.37
CA VAL A 3 5.09 1.63 -5.34
C VAL A 3 4.55 1.78 -3.93
N PHE A 4 3.48 2.55 -3.76
CA PHE A 4 2.79 2.77 -2.50
C PHE A 4 1.36 2.24 -2.55
N GLU A 5 0.78 1.98 -1.37
CA GLU A 5 -0.65 1.75 -1.27
C GLU A 5 -1.42 3.07 -1.33
N ASN A 6 -2.56 3.08 -2.04
CA ASN A 6 -3.49 4.19 -2.05
C ASN A 6 -4.29 4.22 -0.73
N LEU A 7 -3.94 5.16 0.14
CA LEU A 7 -4.54 5.30 1.47
C LEU A 7 -5.55 6.45 1.55
N THR A 8 -5.91 7.07 0.43
CA THR A 8 -6.71 8.31 0.40
C THR A 8 -8.11 8.14 1.03
N ASP A 9 -8.69 6.94 0.93
CA ASP A 9 -10.05 6.65 1.40
C ASP A 9 -10.16 6.03 2.80
N ILE A 10 -9.06 5.83 3.53
CA ILE A 10 -9.11 5.13 4.83
C ILE A 10 -9.91 5.90 5.90
N ARG A 11 -10.16 7.19 5.68
CA ARG A 11 -10.88 8.09 6.60
C ARG A 11 -12.41 8.03 6.46
N GLY A 12 -12.93 7.68 5.27
CA GLY A 12 -14.37 7.72 4.97
C GLY A 12 -15.10 6.38 5.07
N LYS A 13 -14.38 5.26 5.13
CA LYS A 13 -14.97 3.93 4.92
C LYS A 13 -15.78 3.35 6.09
N THR A 14 -15.67 3.89 7.32
CA THR A 14 -16.42 3.39 8.51
C THR A 14 -16.43 4.41 9.65
N LYS A 15 -17.46 4.43 10.51
CA LYS A 15 -17.43 5.17 11.80
C LYS A 15 -16.34 4.59 12.71
N LEU A 16 -15.17 5.22 12.71
CA LEU A 16 -14.03 4.84 13.55
C LEU A 16 -14.26 5.23 15.03
N LYS A 17 -13.85 4.35 15.96
CA LYS A 17 -13.85 4.66 17.39
C LYS A 17 -12.86 5.80 17.69
N LYS A 18 -13.10 6.57 18.76
CA LYS A 18 -12.29 7.77 19.13
C LYS A 18 -10.77 7.49 19.15
N ALA A 19 -10.35 6.34 19.68
CA ALA A 19 -8.94 5.92 19.71
C ALA A 19 -8.35 5.64 18.31
N GLN A 20 -9.13 5.03 17.41
CA GLN A 20 -8.73 4.76 16.04
C GLN A 20 -8.60 6.06 15.23
N ARG A 21 -9.53 7.01 15.42
CA ARG A 21 -9.42 8.37 14.84
C ARG A 21 -8.14 9.07 15.30
N LYS A 22 -7.85 9.06 16.61
CA LYS A 22 -6.63 9.67 17.16
C LYS A 22 -5.36 9.09 16.53
N ARG A 23 -5.29 7.76 16.34
CA ARG A 23 -4.18 7.11 15.62
C ARG A 23 -4.08 7.55 14.15
N LEU A 24 -5.22 7.64 13.47
CA LEU A 24 -5.28 8.06 12.07
C LEU A 24 -4.87 9.53 11.86
N HIS A 25 -5.10 10.38 12.86
CA HIS A 25 -4.69 11.79 12.85
C HIS A 25 -3.24 12.03 13.29
N LYS A 26 -2.59 11.08 13.98
CA LYS A 26 -1.21 11.23 14.48
C LYS A 26 -0.14 11.10 13.40
N TRP A 27 -0.47 10.51 12.25
CA TRP A 27 0.48 10.34 11.15
C TRP A 27 -0.21 10.66 9.83
N SER A 28 0.16 11.78 9.22
CA SER A 28 -0.32 12.19 7.90
C SER A 28 0.38 11.37 6.82
N PHE A 29 -0.09 10.13 6.59
CA PHE A 29 0.38 9.31 5.45
C PHE A 29 0.41 10.09 4.14
N ALA A 30 -0.57 10.97 3.94
CA ALA A 30 -0.62 11.89 2.80
C ALA A 30 0.61 12.83 2.72
N GLN A 31 1.08 13.39 3.84
CA GLN A 31 2.24 14.29 3.84
C GLN A 31 3.54 13.55 3.53
N LEU A 32 3.70 12.33 4.05
CA LEU A 32 4.83 11.48 3.70
C LEU A 32 4.80 11.13 2.21
N GLN A 33 3.64 10.77 1.67
CA GLN A 33 3.46 10.49 0.25
C GLN A 33 3.84 11.70 -0.60
N THR A 34 3.34 12.89 -0.29
CA THR A 34 3.72 14.13 -0.98
C THR A 34 5.23 14.37 -0.94
N PHE A 35 5.86 14.16 0.22
CA PHE A 35 7.30 14.33 0.35
C PHE A 35 8.11 13.34 -0.48
N VAL A 36 7.65 12.09 -0.56
CA VAL A 36 8.30 11.09 -1.40
C VAL A 36 8.07 11.38 -2.87
N GLU A 37 6.86 11.79 -3.27
CA GLU A 37 6.52 12.13 -4.66
C GLU A 37 7.43 13.22 -5.21
N TYR A 38 7.52 14.37 -4.53
CA TYR A 38 8.33 15.48 -5.07
C TYR A 38 9.83 15.12 -5.11
N LYS A 39 10.34 14.38 -4.13
CA LYS A 39 11.75 13.93 -4.12
C LYS A 39 12.03 12.88 -5.18
N ALA A 40 11.10 11.95 -5.39
CA ALA A 40 11.22 10.93 -6.42
C ALA A 40 11.19 11.57 -7.81
N GLN A 41 10.29 12.55 -8.03
CA GLN A 41 10.23 13.32 -9.25
C GLN A 41 11.55 14.07 -9.52
N ALA A 42 12.11 14.73 -8.51
CA ALA A 42 13.40 15.41 -8.61
C ALA A 42 14.55 14.45 -8.98
N ALA A 43 14.45 13.18 -8.58
CA ALA A 43 15.41 12.12 -8.90
C ALA A 43 15.09 11.35 -10.19
N GLY A 44 14.05 11.74 -10.95
CA GLY A 44 13.63 11.02 -12.16
C GLY A 44 13.00 9.64 -11.89
N VAL A 45 12.57 9.37 -10.66
CA VAL A 45 11.98 8.10 -10.24
C VAL A 45 10.45 8.18 -10.28
N SER A 46 9.81 7.27 -11.02
CA SER A 46 8.34 7.21 -11.05
C SER A 46 7.74 6.67 -9.75
N VAL A 47 6.61 7.23 -9.31
CA VAL A 47 5.83 6.78 -8.16
C VAL A 47 4.48 6.24 -8.65
N VAL A 48 4.05 5.08 -8.15
CA VAL A 48 2.79 4.42 -8.53
C VAL A 48 2.02 4.04 -7.28
N PHE A 49 0.70 4.21 -7.31
CA PHE A 49 -0.19 3.79 -6.24
C PHE A 49 -0.97 2.53 -6.63
N VAL A 50 -1.08 1.57 -5.71
CA VAL A 50 -1.88 0.35 -5.88
C VAL A 50 -2.98 0.25 -4.84
N ASP A 51 -4.03 -0.52 -5.13
CA ASP A 51 -5.11 -0.77 -4.17
C ASP A 51 -4.56 -1.49 -2.92
N PRO A 52 -4.78 -0.95 -1.70
CA PRO A 52 -4.36 -1.59 -0.43
C PRO A 52 -5.11 -2.89 -0.09
N ARG A 53 -6.15 -3.27 -0.84
CA ARG A 53 -7.01 -4.40 -0.47
C ARG A 53 -6.22 -5.71 -0.36
N TYR A 54 -6.35 -6.35 0.80
CA TYR A 54 -5.86 -7.68 1.14
C TYR A 54 -4.33 -7.89 1.11
N THR A 55 -3.52 -6.86 0.87
CA THR A 55 -2.05 -6.93 0.84
C THR A 55 -1.44 -7.39 2.16
N SER A 56 -2.05 -6.99 3.29
CA SER A 56 -1.63 -7.36 4.64
C SER A 56 -2.14 -8.72 5.13
N GLN A 57 -3.07 -9.34 4.41
CA GLN A 57 -3.70 -10.63 4.77
C GLN A 57 -3.30 -11.77 3.82
N LYS A 58 -2.89 -11.43 2.60
CA LYS A 58 -2.41 -12.38 1.59
C LYS A 58 -1.02 -12.90 1.96
N CYS A 59 -0.81 -14.20 1.85
CA CYS A 59 0.52 -14.78 1.93
C CYS A 59 1.28 -14.56 0.62
N SER A 60 2.49 -14.01 0.69
CA SER A 60 3.35 -13.82 -0.49
C SER A 60 3.81 -15.14 -1.13
N GLN A 61 3.86 -16.24 -0.35
CA GLN A 61 4.30 -17.56 -0.83
C GLN A 61 3.16 -18.36 -1.48
N CYS A 62 2.06 -18.58 -0.75
CA CYS A 62 0.97 -19.45 -1.22
C CYS A 62 -0.29 -18.72 -1.66
N LYS A 63 -0.30 -17.38 -1.62
CA LYS A 63 -1.42 -16.51 -2.02
C LYS A 63 -2.69 -16.65 -1.17
N HIS A 64 -2.72 -17.53 -0.16
CA HIS A 64 -3.86 -17.66 0.76
C HIS A 64 -4.12 -16.36 1.51
N VAL A 65 -5.38 -15.90 1.51
CA VAL A 65 -5.83 -14.67 2.16
C VAL A 65 -6.64 -15.04 3.40
N SER A 66 -6.21 -14.56 4.56
CA SER A 66 -6.96 -14.72 5.81
C SER A 66 -6.60 -13.62 6.80
N ARG A 67 -7.59 -13.10 7.52
CA ARG A 67 -7.35 -12.16 8.64
C ARG A 67 -6.46 -12.78 9.71
N SER A 68 -6.58 -14.08 9.92
CA SER A 68 -5.83 -14.85 10.91
C SER A 68 -4.35 -15.05 10.53
N ASN A 69 -3.93 -14.61 9.35
CA ASN A 69 -2.53 -14.64 8.93
C ASN A 69 -1.69 -13.55 9.58
N ARG A 70 -2.31 -12.48 10.10
CA ARG A 70 -1.64 -11.39 10.82
C ARG A 70 -2.12 -11.35 12.26
N PRO A 71 -1.60 -12.24 13.14
CA PRO A 71 -2.03 -12.29 14.54
C PRO A 71 -1.66 -11.01 15.31
N GLU A 72 -0.54 -10.37 14.95
CA GLU A 72 -0.03 -9.16 15.59
C GLU A 72 0.39 -8.13 14.55
N GLN A 73 0.67 -6.90 14.99
CA GLN A 73 1.01 -5.81 14.08
C GLN A 73 2.29 -6.10 13.28
N SER A 74 3.35 -6.59 13.91
CA SER A 74 4.64 -6.88 13.26
C SER A 74 4.76 -8.31 12.71
N VAL A 75 3.90 -9.24 13.12
CA VAL A 75 4.04 -10.67 12.81
C VAL A 75 3.07 -11.12 11.73
N PHE A 76 3.60 -11.79 10.71
CA PHE A 76 2.82 -12.55 9.73
C PHE A 76 3.11 -14.04 9.85
N LYS A 77 2.06 -14.86 9.90
CA LYS A 77 2.12 -16.33 9.92
C LYS A 77 0.99 -16.90 9.09
N CYS A 78 1.32 -17.44 7.91
CA CYS A 78 0.33 -18.08 7.06
C CYS A 78 -0.26 -19.32 7.73
N ARG A 79 -1.59 -19.44 7.76
CA ARG A 79 -2.27 -20.61 8.35
C ARG A 79 -2.18 -21.87 7.47
N VAL A 80 -1.96 -21.70 6.17
CA VAL A 80 -1.85 -22.79 5.18
C VAL A 80 -0.41 -23.28 5.07
N CYS A 81 0.48 -22.50 4.42
CA CYS A 81 1.86 -22.93 4.16
C CYS A 81 2.83 -22.69 5.32
N LYS A 82 2.36 -22.20 6.46
CA LYS A 82 3.15 -21.92 7.68
C LYS A 82 4.28 -20.89 7.53
N PHE A 83 4.41 -20.23 6.37
CA PHE A 83 5.38 -19.16 6.16
C PHE A 83 5.25 -18.04 7.19
N THR A 84 6.38 -17.61 7.75
CA THR A 84 6.47 -16.56 8.77
C THR A 84 7.46 -15.49 8.37
N CYS A 85 7.10 -14.22 8.56
CA CYS A 85 8.01 -13.08 8.43
C CYS A 85 7.40 -11.82 9.06
N HIS A 86 8.07 -10.67 8.90
CA HIS A 86 7.50 -9.40 9.30
C HIS A 86 6.30 -9.03 8.42
N ALA A 87 5.20 -8.54 9.03
CA ALA A 87 3.95 -8.25 8.33
C ALA A 87 4.12 -7.22 7.22
N ASP A 88 4.89 -6.15 7.47
CA ASP A 88 5.13 -5.10 6.47
C ASP A 88 6.03 -5.59 5.34
N HIS A 89 6.94 -6.54 5.60
CA HIS A 89 7.77 -7.16 4.56
C HIS A 89 6.93 -8.04 3.63
N ASN A 90 6.05 -8.88 4.18
CA ASN A 90 5.08 -9.64 3.39
C ASN A 90 4.17 -8.73 2.57
N ALA A 91 3.67 -7.63 3.17
CA ALA A 91 2.84 -6.66 2.48
C ALA A 91 3.59 -6.00 1.31
N ALA A 92 4.85 -5.58 1.50
CA ALA A 92 5.68 -5.03 0.43
C ALA A 92 5.86 -5.98 -0.76
N ILE A 93 6.07 -7.27 -0.49
CA ILE A 93 6.15 -8.30 -1.56
C ILE A 93 4.82 -8.40 -2.31
N ASN A 94 3.69 -8.40 -1.59
CA ASN A 94 2.37 -8.46 -2.20
C ASN A 94 2.06 -7.23 -3.05
N ILE A 95 2.44 -6.03 -2.59
CA ILE A 95 2.32 -4.77 -3.33
C ILE A 95 3.10 -4.86 -4.64
N ARG A 96 4.36 -5.31 -4.58
CA ARG A 96 5.18 -5.53 -5.78
C ARG A 96 4.53 -6.52 -6.74
N ALA A 97 4.03 -7.65 -6.22
CA ALA A 97 3.38 -8.67 -7.05
C ALA A 97 2.11 -8.13 -7.74
N ASN A 98 1.29 -7.37 -7.02
CA ASN A 98 0.12 -6.70 -7.59
C ASN A 98 0.53 -5.75 -8.71
N TYR A 99 1.51 -4.88 -8.47
CA TYR A 99 2.02 -3.95 -9.47
C TYR A 99 2.52 -4.64 -10.74
N LEU A 100 3.30 -5.72 -10.59
CA LEU A 100 3.79 -6.49 -11.74
C LEU A 100 2.66 -7.18 -12.52
N GLN A 101 1.63 -7.69 -11.81
CA GLN A 101 0.46 -8.27 -12.45
C GLN A 101 -0.28 -7.24 -13.31
N PHE A 102 -0.48 -6.02 -12.80
CA PHE A 102 -1.09 -4.93 -13.58
C PHE A 102 -0.21 -4.49 -14.76
N LYS A 103 1.11 -4.41 -14.58
CA LYS A 103 2.04 -4.02 -15.65
C LYS A 103 2.07 -5.04 -16.81
N GLY A 104 1.81 -6.32 -16.53
CA GLY A 104 1.77 -7.39 -17.53
C GLY A 104 0.43 -7.54 -18.26
N LEU A 105 -0.62 -6.84 -17.82
CA LEU A 105 -1.95 -6.87 -18.44
C LEU A 105 -2.11 -5.61 -19.30
N SER A 106 -2.38 -5.76 -20.60
CA SER A 106 -2.67 -4.66 -21.53
C SER A 106 -4.08 -4.08 -21.32
N VAL A 107 -4.42 -3.77 -20.08
CA VAL A 107 -5.67 -3.06 -19.74
C VAL A 107 -5.29 -1.74 -19.10
N ASN A 108 -6.08 -0.72 -19.46
CA ASN A 108 -5.91 0.70 -19.12
C ASN A 108 -5.16 0.90 -17.80
N GLN A 109 -4.15 1.76 -17.88
CA GLN A 109 -3.25 2.12 -16.79
C GLN A 109 -4.03 2.17 -15.46
N PRO A 110 -3.41 1.75 -14.32
CA PRO A 110 -4.00 2.04 -13.02
C PRO A 110 -4.37 3.53 -12.96
N ILE A 111 -5.17 3.99 -12.00
CA ILE A 111 -5.33 5.43 -11.78
C ILE A 111 -3.95 5.97 -11.39
N VAL A 112 -3.12 6.22 -12.39
CA VAL A 112 -1.84 6.89 -12.33
C VAL A 112 -2.32 8.30 -12.16
N ALA A 113 -2.31 8.78 -10.94
CA ALA A 113 -2.23 10.21 -10.72
C ALA A 113 -0.89 10.65 -11.33
N ILE A 114 -0.84 10.77 -12.65
CA ILE A 114 0.02 11.74 -13.31
C ILE A 114 -0.65 13.07 -12.97
N GLN A 115 -0.57 13.53 -11.72
CA GLN A 115 -0.74 14.94 -11.45
C GLN A 115 0.56 15.63 -11.86
N GLY A 116 0.82 15.56 -13.16
CA GLY A 116 1.66 16.52 -13.84
C GLY A 116 0.92 17.85 -13.85
N ASN A 117 1.72 18.90 -13.65
CA ASN A 117 1.38 20.32 -13.72
C ASN A 117 0.81 20.93 -12.45
N ILE A 118 1.69 21.12 -11.47
CA ILE A 118 1.66 22.36 -10.68
C ILE A 118 2.76 23.25 -11.26
N SER A 119 2.40 24.04 -12.27
CA SER A 119 3.15 25.21 -12.68
C SER A 119 3.09 26.23 -11.53
N PHE A 120 4.18 26.36 -10.78
CA PHE A 120 4.39 27.53 -9.92
C PHE A 120 4.91 28.66 -10.82
N GLY A 121 4.02 29.58 -11.15
CA GLY A 121 4.37 30.96 -11.49
C GLY A 121 4.45 31.80 -10.22
#